data_AF-A0A1F5YCU1-F1
#
_entry.id   AF-A0A1F5YCU1-F1
#
_cell.length_a   1.000
_cell.length_b   1.000
_cell.length_c   1.000
_cell.angle_alpha   90.00
_cell.angle_beta   90.00
_cell.angle_gamma   90.00
#
_symmetry.space_group_name_H-M   'P 1'
#
loop_
_entity.id
_entity.type
_entity.pdbx_description
1 polymer ?
#
loop_
_entity_poly.entity_id
_entity_poly.type
_entity_poly.pdbx_seq_one_letter_code
_entity_poly.pdbx_strand_id
1 'polypeptide(L)'
;MAAGGKQVMCAFSPEAWEWQKRVLDFHLDPVWGLDGVSLQSADLGRCECPKCSKLTPAEHHALLLRRCADHIHDNRPDWTIGQACWGLRVDQPSEFEHIRSISDKVDYIVEVSELSAEAGRRAEIISGLRCAFGSLGGVFLEPPQHWDRLRWFLPCGLGAARALSALARDGGQACEYFYRPFANPVEEVSWRTGARILQAPSTAPEQALSEAVAAVYGVTGQDLTSLCQWFARGEGAYFSRTDFKAGQGSISLEPLIWNESPSAPGPPVYLSRRLTPQARQDYAEELRKLKEEFMQFRIPDQELAGKTLRCIEGTLSDIAALG
;
A
#
# COMPACT_ATOMS: atom_id res chain seq x y z
N MET A 1 0.93 -7.06 -17.54
CA MET A 1 0.64 -8.51 -17.49
C MET A 1 1.92 -9.20 -17.07
N ALA A 2 1.96 -9.78 -15.88
CA ALA A 2 3.08 -10.64 -15.49
C ALA A 2 3.08 -11.86 -16.41
N ALA A 3 4.18 -12.09 -17.14
CA ALA A 3 4.38 -13.30 -17.90
C ALA A 3 4.34 -14.49 -16.94
N GLY A 4 3.47 -15.48 -17.19
CA GLY A 4 3.33 -16.65 -16.33
C GLY A 4 4.68 -17.29 -16.05
N GLY A 5 5.06 -17.38 -14.78
CA GLY A 5 6.34 -17.98 -14.41
C GLY A 5 6.36 -19.49 -14.72
N LYS A 6 7.55 -20.04 -15.04
CA LYS A 6 7.78 -21.50 -15.14
C LYS A 6 7.51 -22.28 -13.83
N GLN A 7 7.09 -21.57 -12.78
CA GLN A 7 6.88 -22.06 -11.42
C GLN A 7 5.40 -22.10 -11.01
N VAL A 8 4.45 -21.77 -11.91
CA VAL A 8 3.02 -21.77 -11.56
C VAL A 8 2.41 -23.17 -11.70
N MET A 9 1.72 -23.64 -10.66
CA MET A 9 1.03 -24.93 -10.68
C MET A 9 -0.26 -24.88 -11.52
N CYS A 10 -0.59 -25.99 -12.19
CA CYS A 10 -1.78 -26.09 -13.03
C CYS A 10 -3.05 -26.27 -12.18
N ALA A 11 -4.03 -25.38 -12.34
CA ALA A 11 -5.34 -25.46 -11.65
C ALA A 11 -6.10 -26.78 -11.88
N PHE A 12 -5.83 -27.45 -13.00
CA PHE A 12 -6.46 -28.72 -13.39
C PHE A 12 -5.63 -29.96 -13.03
N SER A 13 -4.46 -29.83 -12.38
CA SER A 13 -3.69 -30.97 -11.87
C SER A 13 -4.21 -31.37 -10.49
N PRO A 14 -4.62 -32.63 -10.29
CA PRO A 14 -4.95 -33.14 -8.97
C PRO A 14 -3.79 -33.01 -7.99
N GLU A 15 -2.56 -33.26 -8.44
CA GLU A 15 -1.35 -33.19 -7.62
C GLU A 15 -1.08 -31.76 -7.14
N ALA A 16 -1.27 -30.76 -8.01
CA ALA A 16 -1.19 -29.35 -7.64
C ALA A 16 -2.21 -28.99 -6.55
N TRP A 17 -3.44 -29.52 -6.66
CA TRP A 17 -4.46 -29.28 -5.64
C TRP A 17 -4.13 -29.95 -4.31
N GLU A 18 -3.63 -31.18 -4.32
CA GLU A 18 -3.19 -31.85 -3.08
C GLU A 18 -2.08 -31.05 -2.38
N TRP A 19 -1.16 -30.44 -3.13
CA TRP A 19 -0.18 -29.53 -2.55
C TRP A 19 -0.80 -28.26 -1.98
N GLN A 20 -1.70 -27.61 -2.71
CA GLN A 20 -2.39 -26.41 -2.23
C GLN A 20 -3.15 -26.68 -0.93
N LYS A 21 -3.87 -27.81 -0.83
CA LYS A 21 -4.56 -28.21 0.40
C LYS A 21 -3.60 -28.35 1.57
N ARG A 22 -2.46 -29.02 1.40
CA ARG A 22 -1.46 -29.17 2.46
C ARG A 22 -0.96 -27.82 2.98
N VAL A 23 -0.77 -26.85 2.08
CA VAL A 23 -0.40 -25.48 2.46
C VAL A 23 -1.52 -24.82 3.25
N LEU A 24 -2.77 -24.92 2.79
CA LEU A 24 -3.94 -24.41 3.51
C LEU A 24 -4.06 -25.07 4.89
N ASP A 25 -4.09 -26.40 4.96
CA ASP A 25 -4.23 -27.18 6.19
C ASP A 25 -3.15 -26.81 7.23
N PHE A 26 -1.91 -26.57 6.78
CA PHE A 26 -0.85 -26.07 7.66
C PHE A 26 -1.22 -24.73 8.30
N HIS A 27 -1.77 -23.78 7.54
CA HIS A 27 -2.17 -22.46 8.06
C HIS A 27 -3.45 -22.57 8.91
N LEU A 28 -4.37 -23.46 8.54
CA LEU A 28 -5.62 -23.72 9.27
C LEU A 28 -5.39 -24.42 10.62
N ASP A 29 -4.17 -24.86 10.94
CA ASP A 29 -3.87 -25.48 12.23
C ASP A 29 -4.13 -24.48 13.39
N PRO A 30 -4.98 -24.82 14.37
CA PRO A 30 -5.26 -23.96 15.51
C PRO A 30 -4.03 -23.55 16.32
N VAL A 31 -2.90 -24.27 16.24
CA VAL A 31 -1.66 -23.93 16.95
C VAL A 31 -1.15 -22.53 16.60
N TRP A 32 -1.46 -22.03 15.40
CA TRP A 32 -1.04 -20.69 14.96
C TRP A 32 -1.92 -19.57 15.53
N GLY A 33 -3.12 -19.89 16.04
CA GLY A 33 -4.04 -18.87 16.57
C GLY A 33 -4.42 -17.81 15.54
N LEU A 34 -4.56 -18.20 14.27
CA LEU A 34 -4.98 -17.32 13.18
C LEU A 34 -6.51 -17.26 13.06
N ASP A 35 -7.00 -16.12 12.56
CA ASP A 35 -8.43 -15.83 12.42
C ASP A 35 -8.88 -15.66 10.95
N GLY A 36 -7.95 -15.88 10.01
CA GLY A 36 -8.23 -15.68 8.59
C GLY A 36 -6.99 -15.77 7.71
N VAL A 37 -7.21 -15.61 6.40
CA VAL A 37 -6.18 -15.62 5.37
C VAL A 37 -6.46 -14.56 4.30
N SER A 38 -5.40 -14.08 3.65
CA SER A 38 -5.50 -13.30 2.41
C SER A 38 -4.87 -14.07 1.26
N LEU A 39 -5.60 -14.21 0.16
CA LEU A 39 -5.19 -14.92 -1.05
C LEU A 39 -4.71 -13.92 -2.11
N GLN A 40 -3.66 -14.30 -2.85
CA GLN A 40 -3.04 -13.48 -3.90
C GLN A 40 -2.77 -14.34 -5.14
N SER A 41 -3.81 -14.92 -5.73
CA SER A 41 -3.65 -15.98 -6.74
C SER A 41 -2.98 -15.55 -8.05
N ALA A 42 -2.90 -14.25 -8.33
CA ALA A 42 -2.48 -13.71 -9.63
C ALA A 42 -1.13 -12.98 -9.59
N ASP A 43 -0.49 -12.88 -8.42
CA ASP A 43 0.74 -12.11 -8.24
C ASP A 43 1.87 -12.60 -9.15
N LEU A 44 2.06 -13.92 -9.21
CA LEU A 44 3.05 -14.60 -10.06
C LEU A 44 2.49 -15.01 -11.44
N GLY A 45 1.32 -14.50 -11.82
CA GLY A 45 0.63 -14.85 -13.06
C GLY A 45 -0.13 -16.18 -12.97
N ARG A 46 -0.27 -16.87 -14.11
CA ARG A 46 -1.08 -18.09 -14.23
C ARG A 46 -0.39 -19.17 -15.04
N CYS A 47 -0.86 -20.42 -14.89
CA CYS A 47 -0.46 -21.52 -15.77
C CYS A 47 -1.03 -21.32 -17.18
N GLU A 48 -0.20 -21.53 -18.22
CA GLU A 48 -0.60 -21.35 -19.63
C GLU A 48 -0.68 -22.67 -20.41
N CYS A 49 -0.83 -23.81 -19.71
CA CYS A 49 -1.00 -25.11 -20.38
C CYS A 49 -2.27 -25.11 -21.26
N PRO A 50 -2.42 -26.05 -22.22
CA PRO A 50 -3.55 -26.07 -23.16
C PRO A 50 -4.95 -26.09 -22.54
N LYS A 51 -5.09 -26.49 -21.27
CA LYS A 51 -6.36 -26.40 -20.53
C LYS A 51 -6.57 -25.01 -19.94
N CYS A 52 -5.56 -24.47 -19.25
CA CYS A 52 -5.64 -23.17 -18.59
C CYS A 52 -5.71 -22.00 -19.59
N SER A 53 -5.05 -22.12 -20.75
CA SER A 53 -5.04 -21.07 -21.78
C SER A 53 -6.40 -20.83 -22.43
N LYS A 54 -7.35 -21.75 -22.27
CA LYS A 54 -8.74 -21.60 -22.74
C LYS A 54 -9.59 -20.70 -21.86
N LEU A 55 -9.14 -20.47 -20.62
CA LEU A 55 -9.83 -19.60 -19.68
C LEU A 55 -9.37 -18.16 -19.86
N THR A 56 -10.23 -17.21 -19.54
CA THR A 56 -9.77 -15.83 -19.35
C THR A 56 -8.89 -15.73 -18.09
N PRO A 57 -8.13 -14.63 -17.91
CA PRO A 57 -7.37 -14.42 -16.68
C PRO A 57 -8.25 -14.45 -15.42
N ALA A 58 -9.39 -13.75 -15.38
CA ALA A 58 -10.22 -13.75 -14.18
C ALA A 58 -10.93 -15.08 -13.97
N GLU A 59 -11.36 -15.76 -15.03
CA GLU A 59 -11.95 -17.10 -14.92
C GLU A 59 -10.98 -18.11 -14.29
N HIS A 60 -9.70 -18.09 -14.72
CA HIS A 60 -8.66 -18.95 -14.15
C HIS A 60 -8.50 -18.74 -12.64
N HIS A 61 -8.37 -17.48 -12.22
CA HIS A 61 -8.16 -17.17 -10.80
C HIS A 61 -9.44 -17.36 -9.98
N ALA A 62 -10.63 -17.13 -10.54
CA ALA A 62 -11.89 -17.42 -9.88
C ALA A 62 -12.05 -18.91 -9.55
N LEU A 63 -11.66 -19.80 -10.47
CA LEU A 63 -11.68 -21.25 -10.21
C LEU A 63 -10.79 -21.64 -9.03
N LEU A 64 -9.57 -21.09 -8.97
CA LEU A 64 -8.61 -21.36 -7.89
C LEU A 64 -9.12 -20.82 -6.55
N LEU A 65 -9.50 -19.54 -6.52
CA LEU A 65 -9.90 -18.85 -5.30
C LEU A 65 -11.15 -19.45 -4.69
N ARG A 66 -12.16 -19.75 -5.50
CA ARG A 66 -13.39 -20.40 -5.02
C ARG A 66 -13.08 -21.77 -4.40
N ARG A 67 -12.22 -22.55 -5.03
CA ARG A 67 -11.84 -23.87 -4.53
C ARG A 67 -11.07 -23.79 -3.21
N CYS A 68 -10.15 -22.84 -3.08
CA CYS A 68 -9.44 -22.58 -1.83
C CYS A 68 -10.41 -22.11 -0.74
N ALA A 69 -11.29 -21.17 -1.06
CA ALA A 69 -12.26 -20.62 -0.12
C ALA A 69 -13.28 -21.66 0.37
N ASP A 70 -13.78 -22.51 -0.53
CA ASP A 70 -14.65 -23.64 -0.17
C ASP A 70 -13.95 -24.58 0.83
N HIS A 71 -12.69 -24.94 0.56
CA HIS A 71 -11.89 -25.78 1.48
C HIS A 71 -11.67 -25.10 2.83
N ILE A 72 -11.41 -23.79 2.85
CA ILE A 72 -11.23 -23.03 4.10
C ILE A 72 -12.54 -23.02 4.90
N HIS A 73 -13.67 -22.65 4.29
CA HIS A 73 -14.96 -22.60 4.97
C HIS A 73 -15.43 -23.96 5.50
N ASP A 74 -15.15 -25.05 4.78
CA ASP A 74 -15.49 -26.41 5.23
C ASP A 74 -14.76 -26.79 6.53
N ASN A 75 -13.58 -26.22 6.78
CA ASN A 75 -12.73 -26.55 7.93
C ASN A 75 -12.71 -25.47 9.02
N ARG A 76 -12.92 -24.20 8.64
CA ARG A 76 -12.89 -23.00 9.50
C ARG A 76 -13.97 -22.01 9.03
N PRO A 77 -15.26 -22.27 9.29
CA PRO A 77 -16.38 -21.46 8.77
C PRO A 77 -16.45 -20.03 9.34
N ASP A 78 -15.71 -19.75 10.40
CA ASP A 78 -15.62 -18.45 11.08
C ASP A 78 -14.45 -17.58 10.57
N TRP A 79 -13.60 -18.12 9.69
CA TRP A 79 -12.41 -17.42 9.23
C TRP A 79 -12.72 -16.33 8.21
N THR A 80 -12.05 -15.19 8.35
CA THR A 80 -12.08 -14.14 7.33
C THR A 80 -11.18 -14.53 6.15
N ILE A 81 -11.73 -14.48 4.94
CA ILE A 81 -11.01 -14.75 3.69
C ILE A 81 -10.93 -13.45 2.88
N GLY A 82 -9.71 -12.98 2.66
CA GLY A 82 -9.39 -11.86 1.79
C GLY A 82 -8.88 -12.29 0.43
N GLN A 83 -9.06 -11.43 -0.57
CA GLN A 83 -8.40 -11.54 -1.87
C GLN A 83 -7.77 -10.20 -2.26
N ALA A 84 -6.43 -10.15 -2.35
CA ALA A 84 -5.75 -8.99 -2.91
C ALA A 84 -5.43 -9.21 -4.40
N CYS A 85 -5.88 -8.29 -5.24
CA CYS A 85 -5.87 -8.40 -6.70
C CYS A 85 -4.55 -8.02 -7.35
N TRP A 86 -3.42 -8.45 -6.77
CA TRP A 86 -2.11 -8.38 -7.42
C TRP A 86 -2.14 -9.19 -8.73
N GLY A 87 -2.17 -8.49 -9.87
CA GLY A 87 -2.26 -9.10 -11.21
C GLY A 87 -3.67 -9.42 -11.72
N LEU A 88 -4.72 -9.24 -10.91
CA LEU A 88 -6.11 -9.49 -11.30
C LEU A 88 -6.84 -8.17 -11.61
N ARG A 89 -7.43 -8.06 -12.81
CA ARG A 89 -8.14 -6.87 -13.26
C ARG A 89 -9.60 -6.90 -12.80
N VAL A 90 -10.01 -5.98 -11.94
CA VAL A 90 -11.40 -5.85 -11.47
C VAL A 90 -12.21 -4.85 -12.29
N ASP A 91 -11.53 -3.94 -13.00
CA ASP A 91 -12.13 -2.85 -13.78
C ASP A 91 -12.69 -3.31 -15.14
N GLN A 92 -12.36 -4.52 -15.59
CA GLN A 92 -12.70 -5.03 -16.91
C GLN A 92 -14.14 -5.58 -16.95
N PRO A 93 -15.09 -4.94 -17.69
CA PRO A 93 -16.48 -5.38 -17.69
C PRO A 93 -16.68 -6.82 -18.14
N SER A 94 -15.91 -7.28 -19.14
CA SER A 94 -16.00 -8.64 -19.69
C SER A 94 -15.57 -9.72 -18.71
N GLU A 95 -14.82 -9.38 -17.67
CA GLU A 95 -14.31 -10.31 -16.65
C GLU A 95 -15.13 -10.25 -15.36
N PHE A 96 -16.04 -9.28 -15.23
CA PHE A 96 -16.66 -8.93 -13.95
C PHE A 96 -17.51 -10.06 -13.34
N GLU A 97 -18.12 -10.92 -14.16
CA GLU A 97 -18.87 -12.07 -13.65
C GLU A 97 -17.98 -13.05 -12.86
N HIS A 98 -16.72 -13.20 -13.25
CA HIS A 98 -15.76 -14.04 -12.53
C HIS A 98 -15.33 -13.39 -11.22
N ILE A 99 -15.14 -12.06 -11.22
CA ILE A 99 -14.88 -11.29 -9.99
C ILE A 99 -16.05 -11.42 -9.01
N ARG A 100 -17.29 -11.29 -9.51
CA ARG A 100 -18.49 -11.50 -8.69
C ARG A 100 -18.53 -12.91 -8.11
N SER A 101 -18.16 -13.93 -8.88
CA SER A 101 -18.10 -15.32 -8.38
C SER A 101 -17.03 -15.54 -7.31
N ILE A 102 -15.96 -14.73 -7.29
CA ILE A 102 -14.99 -14.71 -6.18
C ILE A 102 -15.64 -14.07 -4.95
N SER A 103 -16.32 -12.93 -5.12
CA SER A 103 -17.00 -12.21 -4.02
C SER A 103 -18.10 -13.02 -3.33
N ASP A 104 -18.60 -14.08 -3.96
CA ASP A 104 -19.51 -15.06 -3.35
C ASP A 104 -18.85 -15.91 -2.25
N LYS A 105 -17.52 -15.95 -2.23
CA LYS A 105 -16.73 -16.92 -1.45
C LYS A 105 -15.69 -16.28 -0.53
N VAL A 106 -15.52 -14.97 -0.58
CA VAL A 106 -14.54 -14.24 0.24
C VAL A 106 -15.24 -13.09 0.96
N ASP A 107 -14.69 -12.65 2.08
CA ASP A 107 -15.24 -11.55 2.88
C ASP A 107 -14.85 -10.19 2.31
N TYR A 108 -13.69 -10.10 1.65
CA TYR A 108 -13.28 -8.88 0.98
C TYR A 108 -12.39 -9.09 -0.25
N ILE A 109 -12.43 -8.12 -1.16
CA ILE A 109 -11.52 -7.99 -2.31
C ILE A 109 -10.81 -6.64 -2.23
N VAL A 110 -9.49 -6.62 -2.35
CA VAL A 110 -8.66 -5.40 -2.43
C VAL A 110 -8.14 -5.21 -3.85
N GLU A 111 -8.52 -4.10 -4.49
CA GLU A 111 -7.92 -3.66 -5.75
C GLU A 111 -6.61 -2.92 -5.51
N VAL A 112 -5.53 -3.43 -6.07
CA VAL A 112 -4.18 -2.89 -5.82
C VAL A 112 -3.77 -1.76 -6.77
N SER A 113 -4.44 -1.66 -7.94
CA SER A 113 -4.07 -0.74 -9.02
C SER A 113 -4.99 0.47 -9.18
N GLU A 114 -6.00 0.62 -8.33
CA GLU A 114 -6.98 1.74 -8.35
C GLU A 114 -7.69 1.97 -9.71
N LEU A 115 -7.62 1.01 -10.64
CA LEU A 115 -8.13 1.14 -12.02
C LEU A 115 -9.64 1.31 -12.04
N SER A 116 -10.36 0.77 -11.06
CA SER A 116 -11.80 0.96 -10.89
C SER A 116 -12.17 2.44 -10.67
N ALA A 117 -11.35 3.20 -9.93
CA ALA A 117 -11.54 4.64 -9.77
C ALA A 117 -11.14 5.40 -11.02
N GLU A 118 -10.00 5.07 -11.64
CA GLU A 118 -9.57 5.71 -12.89
C GLU A 118 -10.62 5.55 -14.00
N ALA A 119 -11.28 4.38 -14.07
CA ALA A 119 -12.36 4.11 -15.01
C ALA A 119 -13.70 4.75 -14.62
N GLY A 120 -13.82 5.35 -13.41
CA GLY A 120 -15.07 5.90 -12.90
C GLY A 120 -16.14 4.85 -12.58
N ARG A 121 -15.73 3.59 -12.37
CA ARG A 121 -16.63 2.43 -12.19
C ARG A 121 -16.60 1.85 -10.78
N ARG A 122 -15.80 2.40 -9.86
CA ARG A 122 -15.64 1.84 -8.51
C ARG A 122 -16.98 1.62 -7.81
N ALA A 123 -17.84 2.63 -7.73
CA ALA A 123 -19.14 2.49 -7.06
C ALA A 123 -20.05 1.43 -7.72
N GLU A 124 -20.04 1.34 -9.06
CA GLU A 124 -20.76 0.30 -9.83
C GLU A 124 -20.24 -1.09 -9.46
N ILE A 125 -18.92 -1.27 -9.50
CA ILE A 125 -18.24 -2.52 -9.13
C ILE A 125 -18.61 -2.93 -7.71
N ILE A 126 -18.46 -2.02 -6.74
CA ILE A 126 -18.77 -2.27 -5.33
C ILE A 126 -20.21 -2.76 -5.16
N SER A 127 -21.17 -2.11 -5.82
CA SER A 127 -22.59 -2.49 -5.73
C SER A 127 -22.90 -3.88 -6.30
N GLY A 128 -22.04 -4.38 -7.20
CA GLY A 128 -22.20 -5.69 -7.83
C GLY A 128 -21.54 -6.85 -7.08
N LEU A 129 -20.71 -6.57 -6.08
CA LEU A 129 -20.02 -7.58 -5.28
C LEU A 129 -20.87 -8.01 -4.08
N ARG A 130 -20.61 -9.23 -3.59
CA ARG A 130 -21.24 -9.80 -2.39
C ARG A 130 -20.34 -9.79 -1.16
N CYS A 131 -19.18 -9.16 -1.27
CA CYS A 131 -18.17 -9.00 -0.24
C CYS A 131 -17.79 -7.52 -0.11
N ALA A 132 -17.00 -7.17 0.91
CA ALA A 132 -16.42 -5.83 1.00
C ALA A 132 -15.42 -5.59 -0.15
N PHE A 133 -15.33 -4.34 -0.59
CA PHE A 133 -14.31 -3.91 -1.56
C PHE A 133 -13.34 -2.95 -0.90
N GLY A 134 -12.07 -3.03 -1.29
CA GLY A 134 -11.01 -2.19 -0.76
C GLY A 134 -9.96 -1.80 -1.77
N SER A 135 -9.00 -0.99 -1.31
CA SER A 135 -7.81 -0.60 -2.08
C SER A 135 -6.57 -0.50 -1.18
N LEU A 136 -5.44 -0.06 -1.73
CA LEU A 136 -4.21 0.19 -0.95
C LEU A 136 -4.23 1.52 -0.19
N GLY A 137 -5.34 2.28 -0.25
CA GLY A 137 -5.44 3.59 0.39
C GLY A 137 -4.57 4.66 -0.27
N GLY A 138 -4.36 4.57 -1.58
CA GLY A 138 -3.68 5.59 -2.38
C GLY A 138 -2.15 5.44 -2.42
N VAL A 139 -1.45 5.93 -1.40
CA VAL A 139 0.02 5.96 -1.40
C VAL A 139 0.60 4.73 -0.71
N PHE A 140 1.09 3.79 -1.52
CA PHE A 140 1.87 2.65 -1.06
C PHE A 140 3.37 2.97 -1.11
N LEU A 141 3.98 3.14 0.06
CA LEU A 141 5.41 3.34 0.25
C LEU A 141 6.04 2.04 0.76
N GLU A 142 6.96 1.47 0.00
CA GLU A 142 7.73 0.31 0.43
C GLU A 142 8.91 0.80 1.28
N PRO A 143 8.96 0.40 2.57
CA PRO A 143 10.05 0.81 3.45
C PRO A 143 11.38 0.21 2.99
N PRO A 144 12.51 0.91 3.20
CA PRO A 144 13.81 0.36 2.89
C PRO A 144 14.09 -0.83 3.80
N GLN A 145 14.77 -1.85 3.28
CA GLN A 145 15.11 -3.05 4.03
C GLN A 145 16.38 -2.82 4.85
N HIS A 146 17.36 -2.12 4.29
CA HIS A 146 18.71 -2.02 4.85
C HIS A 146 19.09 -0.63 5.36
N TRP A 147 18.32 0.39 5.03
CA TRP A 147 18.66 1.76 5.44
C TRP A 147 18.44 2.00 6.93
N ASP A 148 19.24 2.92 7.48
CA ASP A 148 18.90 3.59 8.74
C ASP A 148 17.48 4.18 8.62
N ARG A 149 16.66 3.98 9.66
CA ARG A 149 15.23 4.35 9.63
C ARG A 149 15.03 5.87 9.52
N LEU A 150 16.02 6.67 9.87
CA LEU A 150 16.03 8.13 9.82
C LEU A 150 16.75 8.68 8.57
N ARG A 151 17.04 7.86 7.56
CA ARG A 151 17.73 8.32 6.33
C ARG A 151 16.85 9.16 5.41
N TRP A 152 15.53 9.16 5.59
CA TRP A 152 14.62 9.66 4.56
C TRP A 152 13.44 10.45 5.13
N PHE A 153 13.00 11.45 4.36
CA PHE A 153 11.87 12.32 4.61
C PHE A 153 10.90 12.26 3.41
N LEU A 154 9.74 11.62 3.61
CA LEU A 154 8.68 11.55 2.60
C LEU A 154 7.29 11.43 3.27
N PRO A 155 6.75 12.51 3.85
CA PRO A 155 5.39 12.49 4.38
C PRO A 155 4.39 12.22 3.25
N CYS A 156 3.37 11.41 3.53
CA CYS A 156 2.26 11.14 2.60
C CYS A 156 0.92 10.83 3.29
N GLY A 157 0.72 11.41 4.48
CA GLY A 157 -0.50 11.21 5.27
C GLY A 157 -1.75 11.76 4.60
N LEU A 158 -1.69 12.96 3.98
CA LEU A 158 -2.87 13.59 3.38
C LEU A 158 -3.31 12.87 2.11
N GLY A 159 -2.37 12.49 1.25
CA GLY A 159 -2.62 11.71 0.05
C GLY A 159 -3.32 10.39 0.39
N ALA A 160 -2.82 9.67 1.40
CA ALA A 160 -3.44 8.45 1.87
C ALA A 160 -4.84 8.69 2.45
N ALA A 161 -5.00 9.68 3.34
CA ALA A 161 -6.29 10.00 3.95
C ALA A 161 -7.36 10.41 2.93
N ARG A 162 -6.98 11.19 1.90
CA ARG A 162 -7.88 11.58 0.80
C ARG A 162 -8.30 10.39 -0.04
N ALA A 163 -7.37 9.50 -0.37
CA ALA A 163 -7.67 8.29 -1.13
C ALA A 163 -8.61 7.35 -0.36
N LEU A 164 -8.36 7.15 0.95
CA LEU A 164 -9.23 6.36 1.83
C LEU A 164 -10.62 6.98 1.99
N SER A 165 -10.70 8.31 2.11
CA SER A 165 -11.98 9.02 2.15
C SER A 165 -12.75 8.88 0.83
N ALA A 166 -12.05 8.91 -0.30
CA ALA A 166 -12.66 8.66 -1.61
C ALA A 166 -13.18 7.23 -1.73
N LEU A 167 -12.37 6.23 -1.35
CA LEU A 167 -12.77 4.83 -1.30
C LEU A 167 -14.06 4.64 -0.46
N ALA A 168 -14.11 5.23 0.73
CA ALA A 168 -15.28 5.14 1.60
C ALA A 168 -16.53 5.80 0.99
N ARG A 169 -16.38 6.95 0.31
CA ARG A 169 -17.50 7.60 -0.41
C ARG A 169 -18.05 6.74 -1.54
N ASP A 170 -17.20 5.96 -2.19
CA ASP A 170 -17.61 5.03 -3.24
C ASP A 170 -18.25 3.74 -2.67
N GLY A 171 -18.26 3.57 -1.34
CA GLY A 171 -18.81 2.42 -0.64
C GLY A 171 -17.79 1.35 -0.24
N GLY A 172 -16.49 1.64 -0.36
CA GLY A 172 -15.42 0.74 0.05
C GLY A 172 -15.35 0.56 1.56
N GLN A 173 -15.04 -0.66 1.99
CA GLN A 173 -15.07 -1.11 3.39
C GLN A 173 -13.86 -1.95 3.81
N ALA A 174 -12.90 -2.15 2.91
CA ALA A 174 -11.66 -2.86 3.18
C ALA A 174 -10.43 -2.03 2.76
N CYS A 175 -9.27 -2.33 3.32
CA CYS A 175 -8.01 -1.73 2.88
C CYS A 175 -6.84 -2.65 3.20
N GLU A 176 -5.92 -2.82 2.25
CA GLU A 176 -4.59 -3.36 2.52
C GLU A 176 -3.67 -2.19 2.87
N TYR A 177 -3.63 -1.83 4.16
CA TYR A 177 -2.89 -0.67 4.64
C TYR A 177 -1.49 -1.06 5.11
N PHE A 178 -0.48 -0.66 4.36
CA PHE A 178 0.91 -1.06 4.62
C PHE A 178 1.48 -0.40 5.87
N TYR A 179 2.02 -1.24 6.76
CA TYR A 179 2.74 -0.80 7.95
C TYR A 179 4.06 -0.10 7.57
N ARG A 180 4.46 0.85 8.41
CA ARG A 180 5.63 1.70 8.19
C ARG A 180 6.45 1.82 9.47
N PRO A 181 7.79 1.94 9.40
CA PRO A 181 8.63 1.91 10.59
C PRO A 181 8.49 3.19 11.41
N PHE A 182 7.80 3.14 12.56
CA PHE A 182 7.55 4.30 13.43
C PHE A 182 8.82 4.89 14.07
N ALA A 183 9.97 4.22 13.96
CA ALA A 183 11.25 4.85 14.26
C ALA A 183 11.47 6.14 13.46
N ASN A 184 10.87 6.27 12.26
CA ASN A 184 10.78 7.52 11.51
C ASN A 184 9.50 8.28 11.92
N PRO A 185 9.60 9.45 12.56
CA PRO A 185 8.44 10.18 13.06
C PRO A 185 7.52 10.71 11.95
N VAL A 186 8.06 10.92 10.75
CA VAL A 186 7.31 11.34 9.55
C VAL A 186 6.37 10.23 9.09
N GLU A 187 6.82 8.98 9.23
CA GLU A 187 6.02 7.79 8.91
C GLU A 187 4.98 7.49 9.96
N GLU A 188 5.29 7.71 11.23
CA GLU A 188 4.29 7.59 12.28
C GLU A 188 3.14 8.58 12.06
N VAL A 189 3.43 9.84 11.72
CA VAL A 189 2.37 10.81 11.35
C VAL A 189 1.58 10.33 10.13
N SER A 190 2.26 9.91 9.05
CA SER A 190 1.59 9.49 7.82
C SER A 190 0.69 8.27 8.05
N TRP A 191 1.16 7.29 8.81
CA TRP A 191 0.41 6.09 9.15
C TRP A 191 -0.78 6.40 10.06
N ARG A 192 -0.60 7.19 11.12
CA ARG A 192 -1.70 7.59 12.03
C ARG A 192 -2.78 8.38 11.31
N THR A 193 -2.39 9.22 10.35
CA THR A 193 -3.32 10.00 9.54
C THR A 193 -4.25 9.09 8.73
N GLY A 194 -3.72 8.08 8.03
CA GLY A 194 -4.56 7.12 7.30
C GLY A 194 -5.34 6.18 8.22
N ALA A 195 -4.72 5.69 9.29
CA ALA A 195 -5.38 4.86 10.29
C ALA A 195 -6.61 5.55 10.91
N ARG A 196 -6.56 6.86 11.11
CA ARG A 196 -7.72 7.63 11.60
C ARG A 196 -8.88 7.61 10.61
N ILE A 197 -8.62 7.69 9.31
CA ILE A 197 -9.67 7.56 8.28
C ILE A 197 -10.24 6.14 8.25
N LEU A 198 -9.39 5.11 8.38
CA LEU A 198 -9.86 3.71 8.46
C LEU A 198 -10.78 3.49 9.67
N GLN A 199 -10.47 4.11 10.82
CA GLN A 199 -11.31 4.03 12.01
C GLN A 199 -12.62 4.83 11.86
N ALA A 200 -12.56 6.01 11.25
CA ALA A 200 -13.68 6.92 11.13
C ALA A 200 -13.68 7.59 9.74
N PRO A 201 -14.24 6.94 8.70
CA PRO A 201 -14.13 7.40 7.32
C PRO A 201 -14.78 8.75 7.02
N SER A 202 -15.63 9.25 7.92
CA SER A 202 -16.23 10.59 7.83
C SER A 202 -15.30 11.71 8.32
N THR A 203 -14.14 11.38 8.89
CA THR A 203 -13.17 12.37 9.38
C THR A 203 -12.55 13.10 8.20
N ALA A 204 -12.45 14.44 8.28
CA ALA A 204 -11.75 15.20 7.25
C ALA A 204 -10.24 14.85 7.23
N PRO A 205 -9.60 14.68 6.06
CA PRO A 205 -8.17 14.37 5.97
C PRO A 205 -7.26 15.32 6.77
N GLU A 206 -7.55 16.63 6.72
CA GLU A 206 -6.81 17.65 7.46
C GLU A 206 -6.99 17.54 8.98
N GLN A 207 -8.18 17.12 9.42
CA GLN A 207 -8.41 16.81 10.83
C GLN A 207 -7.62 15.58 11.26
N ALA A 208 -7.62 14.51 10.45
CA ALA A 208 -6.84 13.31 10.73
C ALA A 208 -5.33 13.60 10.81
N LEU A 209 -4.81 14.45 9.93
CA LEU A 209 -3.42 14.93 10.00
C LEU A 209 -3.17 15.68 11.31
N SER A 210 -4.07 16.60 11.70
CA SER A 210 -3.95 17.38 12.93
C SER A 210 -3.90 16.48 14.17
N GLU A 211 -4.80 15.49 14.26
CA GLU A 211 -4.80 14.52 15.36
C GLU A 211 -3.50 13.70 15.40
N ALA A 212 -2.99 13.27 14.24
CA ALA A 212 -1.73 12.55 14.14
C ALA A 212 -0.52 13.39 14.57
N VAL A 213 -0.43 14.64 14.10
CA VAL A 213 0.66 15.57 14.44
C VAL A 213 0.65 15.88 15.94
N ALA A 214 -0.53 16.15 16.51
CA ALA A 214 -0.66 16.38 17.94
C ALA A 214 -0.23 15.15 18.76
N ALA A 215 -0.62 13.94 18.33
CA ALA A 215 -0.26 12.70 19.01
C ALA A 215 1.24 12.39 18.96
N VAL A 216 1.90 12.66 17.82
CA VAL A 216 3.33 12.38 17.64
C VAL A 216 4.20 13.46 18.28
N TYR A 217 3.92 14.74 18.02
CA TYR A 217 4.80 15.84 18.44
C TYR A 217 4.38 16.52 19.76
N GLY A 218 3.21 16.21 20.31
CA GLY A 218 2.71 16.83 21.54
C GLY A 218 2.44 18.33 21.44
N VAL A 219 2.31 18.86 20.21
CA VAL A 219 2.04 20.28 19.96
C VAL A 219 0.53 20.60 19.93
N THR A 220 0.17 21.82 20.27
CA THR A 220 -1.23 22.29 20.29
C THR A 220 -1.36 23.70 19.72
N GLY A 221 -2.59 24.19 19.54
CA GLY A 221 -2.86 25.58 19.14
C GLY A 221 -2.23 25.98 17.81
N GLN A 222 -1.55 27.14 17.82
CA GLN A 222 -0.92 27.69 16.61
C GLN A 222 0.29 26.86 16.13
N ASP A 223 1.04 26.26 17.05
CA ASP A 223 2.19 25.41 16.70
C ASP A 223 1.71 24.14 15.97
N LEU A 224 0.61 23.54 16.42
CA LEU A 224 -0.03 22.42 15.73
C LEU A 224 -0.47 22.81 14.32
N THR A 225 -1.13 23.96 14.16
CA THR A 225 -1.61 24.44 12.86
C THR A 225 -0.44 24.64 11.90
N SER A 226 0.63 25.30 12.37
CA SER A 226 1.83 25.55 11.56
C SER A 226 2.54 24.25 11.18
N LEU A 227 2.65 23.30 12.11
CA LEU A 227 3.28 22.01 11.84
C LEU A 227 2.44 21.14 10.88
N CYS A 228 1.11 21.21 10.94
CA CYS A 228 0.25 20.55 9.93
C CYS A 228 0.46 21.12 8.53
N GLN A 229 0.55 22.45 8.41
CA GLN A 229 0.86 23.11 7.14
C GLN A 229 2.26 22.72 6.64
N TRP A 230 3.22 22.59 7.55
CA TRP A 230 4.57 22.13 7.24
C TRP A 230 4.57 20.70 6.69
N PHE A 231 3.83 19.77 7.31
CA PHE A 231 3.67 18.40 6.79
C PHE A 231 3.01 18.38 5.41
N ALA A 232 1.95 19.16 5.22
CA ALA A 232 1.27 19.27 3.93
C ALA A 232 2.20 19.82 2.83
N ARG A 233 3.04 20.79 3.16
CA ARG A 233 4.07 21.33 2.25
C ARG A 233 5.17 20.31 1.97
N GLY A 234 5.65 19.59 2.97
CA GLY A 234 6.64 18.51 2.80
C GLY A 234 6.15 17.42 1.85
N GLU A 235 4.89 17.01 2.00
CA GLU A 235 4.26 16.04 1.11
C GLU A 235 4.14 16.64 -0.31
N GLY A 236 3.57 17.84 -0.41
CA GLY A 236 3.43 18.54 -1.68
C GLY A 236 4.76 18.78 -2.40
N ALA A 237 5.85 18.98 -1.68
CA ALA A 237 7.17 19.22 -2.24
C ALA A 237 7.66 18.05 -3.11
N TYR A 238 7.47 16.82 -2.65
CA TYR A 238 7.81 15.63 -3.42
C TYR A 238 6.72 15.31 -4.47
N PHE A 239 5.46 15.22 -4.05
CA PHE A 239 4.39 14.69 -4.89
C PHE A 239 4.00 15.62 -6.06
N SER A 240 4.30 16.92 -5.99
CA SER A 240 4.11 17.83 -7.13
C SER A 240 5.18 17.71 -8.21
N ARG A 241 6.27 16.99 -7.93
CA ARG A 241 7.46 16.90 -8.81
C ARG A 241 7.73 15.49 -9.33
N THR A 242 7.02 14.50 -8.81
CA THR A 242 7.13 13.10 -9.19
C THR A 242 6.17 12.73 -10.33
N ASP A 243 6.50 11.66 -11.04
CA ASP A 243 5.59 10.99 -11.97
C ASP A 243 4.64 9.99 -11.28
N PHE A 244 4.75 9.82 -9.96
CA PHE A 244 3.93 8.88 -9.21
C PHE A 244 2.44 9.22 -9.29
N LYS A 245 1.63 8.19 -9.50
CA LYS A 245 0.18 8.21 -9.40
C LYS A 245 -0.27 7.04 -8.55
N ALA A 246 -1.21 7.30 -7.64
CA ALA A 246 -1.85 6.24 -6.86
C ALA A 246 -2.42 5.18 -7.82
N GLY A 247 -2.23 3.90 -7.48
CA GLY A 247 -2.63 2.77 -8.33
C GLY A 247 -1.61 2.34 -9.39
N GLN A 248 -0.57 3.14 -9.66
CA GLN A 248 0.48 2.82 -10.65
C GLN A 248 1.71 2.16 -10.01
N GLY A 249 1.47 1.31 -9.02
CA GLY A 249 2.49 0.61 -8.25
C GLY A 249 2.92 1.34 -6.98
N SER A 250 3.96 0.82 -6.35
CA SER A 250 4.53 1.35 -5.12
C SER A 250 5.58 2.44 -5.37
N ILE A 251 5.90 3.17 -4.31
CA ILE A 251 7.13 3.95 -4.19
C ILE A 251 8.11 3.10 -3.40
N SER A 252 9.09 2.51 -4.07
CA SER A 252 10.22 1.88 -3.39
C SER A 252 11.25 2.93 -3.00
N LEU A 253 11.60 3.00 -1.71
CA LEU A 253 12.67 3.88 -1.24
C LEU A 253 14.04 3.34 -1.66
N GLU A 254 14.20 2.02 -1.56
CA GLU A 254 15.35 1.22 -1.94
C GLU A 254 14.91 0.14 -2.95
N PRO A 255 15.79 -0.39 -3.82
CA PRO A 255 15.44 -1.53 -4.67
C PRO A 255 14.95 -2.74 -3.87
N LEU A 256 13.78 -3.25 -4.23
CA LEU A 256 13.18 -4.43 -3.59
C LEU A 256 14.05 -5.69 -3.76
N ILE A 257 14.74 -5.80 -4.92
CA ILE A 257 15.73 -6.83 -5.21
C ILE A 257 17.02 -6.11 -5.59
N TRP A 258 18.02 -6.19 -4.73
CA TRP A 258 19.35 -5.59 -4.95
C TRP A 258 20.38 -6.69 -5.24
N ASN A 259 20.40 -7.15 -6.50
CA ASN A 259 21.21 -8.29 -6.93
C ASN A 259 22.72 -8.04 -6.77
N GLU A 260 23.16 -6.78 -6.88
CA GLU A 260 24.57 -6.41 -6.77
C GLU A 260 25.10 -6.58 -5.35
N SER A 261 24.28 -6.34 -4.32
CA SER A 261 24.71 -6.46 -2.92
C SER A 261 23.53 -6.69 -1.96
N PRO A 262 22.94 -7.89 -1.91
CA PRO A 262 21.66 -8.14 -1.21
C PRO A 262 21.63 -7.82 0.29
N SER A 263 22.79 -7.65 0.92
CA SER A 263 22.94 -7.32 2.35
C SER A 263 23.32 -5.86 2.62
N ALA A 264 23.49 -5.05 1.59
CA ALA A 264 23.93 -3.65 1.71
C ALA A 264 22.80 -2.66 1.38
N PRO A 265 22.85 -1.45 1.97
CA PRO A 265 21.97 -0.35 1.58
C PRO A 265 22.06 -0.05 0.07
N GLY A 266 20.96 -0.26 -0.63
CA GLY A 266 20.77 0.12 -2.03
C GLY A 266 20.59 1.65 -2.21
N PRO A 267 20.59 2.12 -3.47
CA PRO A 267 20.47 3.53 -3.80
C PRO A 267 19.05 4.08 -3.59
N PRO A 268 18.89 5.40 -3.45
CA PRO A 268 17.59 6.03 -3.24
C PRO A 268 16.75 6.12 -4.52
N VAL A 269 16.10 5.00 -4.89
CA VAL A 269 15.38 4.90 -6.16
C VAL A 269 14.11 5.74 -6.22
N TYR A 270 13.49 6.07 -5.08
CA TYR A 270 12.40 7.04 -5.05
C TYR A 270 12.85 8.46 -5.46
N LEU A 271 14.14 8.78 -5.42
CA LEU A 271 14.65 10.06 -5.93
C LEU A 271 15.13 9.91 -7.36
N SER A 272 15.95 8.89 -7.64
CA SER A 272 16.61 8.75 -8.94
C SER A 272 15.68 8.32 -10.06
N ARG A 273 14.63 7.54 -9.77
CA ARG A 273 13.68 7.04 -10.77
C ARG A 273 12.43 7.89 -10.93
N ARG A 274 12.06 8.65 -9.90
CA ARG A 274 10.77 9.37 -9.84
C ARG A 274 10.90 10.87 -10.04
N LEU A 275 12.11 11.43 -9.89
CA LEU A 275 12.37 12.85 -10.05
C LEU A 275 13.45 13.07 -11.12
N THR A 276 13.20 14.02 -12.02
CA THR A 276 14.24 14.53 -12.93
C THR A 276 15.36 15.24 -12.14
N PRO A 277 16.55 15.46 -12.72
CA PRO A 277 17.61 16.22 -12.05
C PRO A 277 17.14 17.59 -11.53
N GLN A 278 16.40 18.35 -12.35
CA GLN A 278 15.85 19.64 -11.93
C GLN A 278 14.85 19.47 -10.78
N ALA A 279 13.92 18.51 -10.89
CA ALA A 279 12.96 18.24 -9.83
C ALA A 279 13.61 17.85 -8.50
N ARG A 280 14.74 17.13 -8.53
CA ARG A 280 15.52 16.82 -7.32
C ARG A 280 16.13 18.07 -6.70
N GLN A 281 16.67 18.98 -7.52
CA GLN A 281 17.22 20.23 -7.02
C GLN A 281 16.14 21.12 -6.41
N ASP A 282 14.99 21.27 -7.08
CA ASP A 282 13.85 22.01 -6.55
C ASP A 282 13.33 21.39 -5.25
N TYR A 283 13.32 20.05 -5.14
CA TYR A 283 12.93 19.36 -3.92
C TYR A 283 13.95 19.60 -2.79
N ALA A 284 15.26 19.55 -3.08
CA ALA A 284 16.30 19.86 -2.10
C ALA A 284 16.21 21.30 -1.59
N GLU A 285 15.91 22.28 -2.45
CA GLU A 285 15.68 23.65 -2.03
C GLU A 285 14.51 23.78 -1.07
N GLU A 286 13.38 23.11 -1.35
CA GLU A 286 12.23 23.13 -0.46
C GLU A 286 12.53 22.42 0.87
N LEU A 287 13.27 21.31 0.86
CA LEU A 287 13.70 20.62 2.08
C LEU A 287 14.61 21.48 2.96
N ARG A 288 15.48 22.31 2.39
CA ARG A 288 16.31 23.25 3.17
C ARG A 288 15.44 24.29 3.89
N LYS A 289 14.44 24.84 3.19
CA LYS A 289 13.47 25.78 3.81
C LYS A 289 12.66 25.10 4.91
N LEU A 290 12.13 23.91 4.64
CA LEU A 290 11.38 23.12 5.62
C LEU A 290 12.24 22.81 6.85
N LYS A 291 13.52 22.49 6.67
CA LYS A 291 14.46 22.29 7.78
C LYS A 291 14.60 23.55 8.64
N GLU A 292 14.85 24.70 8.02
CA GLU A 292 15.01 25.98 8.71
C GLU A 292 13.76 26.38 9.48
N GLU A 293 12.58 26.21 8.86
CA GLU A 293 11.28 26.44 9.49
C GLU A 293 11.06 25.49 10.69
N PHE A 294 11.36 24.20 10.52
CA PHE A 294 11.14 23.20 11.56
C PHE A 294 11.99 23.48 12.82
N MET A 295 13.20 24.00 12.65
CA MET A 295 14.06 24.42 13.76
C MET A 295 13.48 25.58 14.59
N GLN A 296 12.50 26.32 14.07
CA GLN A 296 11.82 27.39 14.80
C GLN A 296 10.62 26.89 15.62
N PHE A 297 10.14 25.67 15.36
CA PHE A 297 9.01 25.13 16.11
C PHE A 297 9.38 24.76 17.54
N ARG A 298 8.45 25.04 18.46
CA ARG A 298 8.56 24.67 19.88
C ARG A 298 8.04 23.25 20.08
N ILE A 299 8.84 22.27 19.69
CA ILE A 299 8.52 20.86 19.90
C ILE A 299 8.91 20.45 21.34
N PRO A 300 7.98 19.97 22.19
CA PRO A 300 8.30 19.53 23.55
C PRO A 300 9.36 18.42 23.60
N ASP A 301 9.23 17.43 22.71
CA ASP A 301 10.19 16.34 22.57
C ASP A 301 11.33 16.70 21.61
N GLN A 302 12.47 17.09 22.19
CA GLN A 302 13.66 17.47 21.45
C GLN A 302 14.35 16.29 20.76
N GLU A 303 14.20 15.06 21.27
CA GLU A 303 14.75 13.87 20.62
C GLU A 303 13.98 13.58 19.32
N LEU A 304 12.65 13.65 19.38
CA LEU A 304 11.76 13.51 18.24
C LEU A 304 12.02 14.58 17.17
N ALA A 305 12.21 15.83 17.60
CA ALA A 305 12.60 16.92 16.70
C ALA A 305 13.94 16.61 16.01
N GLY A 306 14.93 16.14 16.76
CA GLY A 306 16.23 15.70 16.23
C GLY A 306 16.11 14.57 15.20
N LYS A 307 15.26 13.56 15.46
CA LYS A 307 14.98 12.47 14.49
C LYS A 307 14.40 13.00 13.19
N THR A 308 13.46 13.94 13.28
CA THR A 308 12.83 14.56 12.10
C THR A 308 13.83 15.35 11.26
N LEU A 309 14.72 16.12 11.90
CA LEU A 309 15.80 16.82 11.22
C LEU A 309 16.77 15.86 10.52
N ARG A 310 17.12 14.74 11.17
CA ARG A 310 17.95 13.69 10.55
C ARG A 310 17.30 13.09 9.32
N CYS A 311 15.99 12.87 9.31
CA CYS A 311 15.24 12.44 8.13
C CYS A 311 15.44 13.40 6.95
N ILE A 312 15.31 14.70 7.18
CA ILE A 312 15.50 15.73 6.14
C ILE A 312 16.95 15.75 5.65
N GLU A 313 17.91 15.70 6.57
CA GLU A 313 19.34 15.68 6.25
C GLU A 313 19.74 14.44 5.44
N GLY A 314 19.20 13.28 5.77
CA GLY A 314 19.42 12.05 5.03
C GLY A 314 18.92 12.15 3.58
N THR A 315 17.69 12.67 3.37
CA THR A 315 17.18 12.91 2.01
C THR A 315 18.03 13.94 1.25
N LEU A 316 18.47 15.02 1.89
CA LEU A 316 19.35 16.01 1.27
C LEU A 316 20.70 15.40 0.86
N SER A 317 21.27 14.53 1.70
CA SER A 317 22.49 13.79 1.40
C SER A 317 22.31 12.85 0.21
N ASP A 318 21.17 12.16 0.14
CA ASP A 318 20.82 11.28 -0.98
C ASP A 318 20.67 12.05 -2.29
N ILE A 319 20.03 13.23 -2.27
CA ILE A 319 19.93 14.10 -3.46
C ILE A 319 21.32 14.55 -3.90
N ALA A 320 22.16 15.00 -2.98
CA ALA A 320 23.52 15.44 -3.29
C ALA A 320 24.38 14.33 -3.92
N ALA A 321 24.20 13.08 -3.48
CA ALA A 321 24.91 11.92 -4.01
C ALA A 321 24.48 11.54 -5.44
N LEU A 322 23.30 11.96 -5.89
CA LEU A 322 22.75 11.61 -7.22
C LEU A 322 23.13 12.58 -8.34
N GLY A 323 23.59 13.81 -8.02
CA GLY A 323 23.74 14.89 -9.01
C GLY A 323 22.41 15.55 -9.34
#